data_AF-A0A936D6P9-F1
#
_entry.id   AF-A0A936D6P9-F1
#
_cell.length_a   1.000
_cell.length_b   1.000
_cell.length_c   1.000
_cell.angle_alpha   90.00
_cell.angle_beta   90.00
_cell.angle_gamma   90.00
#
_symmetry.space_group_name_H-M   'P 1'
#
loop_
_entity.id
_entity.type
_entity.pdbx_description
1 polymer ?
#
loop_
_entity_poly.entity_id
_entity_poly.type
_entity_poly.pdbx_seq_one_letter_code
_entity_poly.pdbx_strand_id
1 'polypeptide(L)'
;MSRPSLPEGAASAQAARTALAGFCERLALHADDVSAALAQELHLVTWDREQLIGSVQARLDAIAVGRGALPGGLPARVCEWRAQPLEAVDAVWSLLVDGRRVAYEAEAGACSATAMLLAEASADLPPGALTLLSEPAVSDGTLSPAPSSSQRAADIDPNDPSTWPRAGVARAVPRVAWVDAAADAELVAYVLARTCLRRSGTDPRAVHVAYVVGDAPRLQRQLQRLWVAAQLGPASDPGSFAGPVDASLRDAFEVAQAAWRAEPRARVWCDGGELERGEGGEIYLAPAAFCASWPLPEHPLVGPMCCVVPCTAEQATSAANAAAAAGASIVQVGGRPGALRGDVRHIRGAVLVERLPPGLPEPRPA
;
A
#
# COMPACT_ATOMS: atom_id res chain seq x y z
N MET A 1 -30.68 -6.77 -25.41
CA MET A 1 -29.45 -6.32 -24.73
C MET A 1 -29.13 -4.92 -25.22
N SER A 2 -29.39 -3.89 -24.44
CA SER A 2 -28.94 -2.54 -24.80
C SER A 2 -27.71 -2.24 -23.95
N ARG A 3 -26.52 -2.27 -24.57
CA ARG A 3 -25.43 -1.42 -24.07
C ARG A 3 -26.02 -0.01 -23.89
N PRO A 4 -25.64 0.77 -22.86
CA PRO A 4 -25.97 2.18 -22.88
C PRO A 4 -25.57 2.68 -24.26
N SER A 5 -26.53 3.31 -24.94
CA SER A 5 -26.28 3.81 -26.28
C SER A 5 -25.03 4.68 -26.21
N LEU A 6 -24.15 4.64 -27.21
CA LEU A 6 -22.96 5.50 -27.27
C LEU A 6 -23.21 6.96 -26.77
N PRO A 7 -24.37 7.59 -27.06
CA PRO A 7 -24.71 8.90 -26.47
C PRO A 7 -24.93 8.93 -24.95
N GLU A 8 -25.52 7.90 -24.32
CA GLU A 8 -25.73 7.84 -22.85
C GLU A 8 -24.42 7.66 -22.08
N GLY A 9 -23.49 6.85 -22.61
CA GLY A 9 -22.15 6.69 -22.04
C GLY A 9 -21.33 7.98 -22.14
N ALA A 10 -21.40 8.67 -23.28
CA ALA A 10 -20.74 9.95 -23.48
C ALA A 10 -21.30 11.07 -22.57
N ALA A 11 -22.62 11.14 -22.40
CA ALA A 11 -23.25 12.10 -21.49
C ALA A 11 -22.85 11.85 -20.03
N SER A 12 -22.87 10.59 -19.59
CA SER A 12 -22.42 10.19 -18.24
C SER A 12 -20.96 10.54 -18.00
N ALA A 13 -20.08 10.26 -18.97
CA ALA A 13 -18.66 10.60 -18.91
C ALA A 13 -18.42 12.11 -18.79
N GLN A 14 -19.17 12.92 -19.54
CA GLN A 14 -19.05 14.39 -19.48
C GLN A 14 -19.56 14.96 -18.15
N ALA A 15 -20.67 14.42 -17.62
CA ALA A 15 -21.17 14.80 -16.31
C ALA A 15 -20.15 14.46 -15.21
N ALA A 16 -19.58 13.25 -15.24
CA ALA A 16 -18.53 12.85 -14.29
C ALA A 16 -17.29 13.76 -14.36
N ARG A 17 -16.82 14.12 -15.57
CA ARG A 17 -15.69 15.06 -15.72
C ARG A 17 -15.98 16.43 -15.11
N THR A 18 -17.22 16.89 -15.23
CA THR A 18 -17.66 18.17 -14.65
C THR A 18 -17.72 18.08 -13.12
N ALA A 19 -18.28 16.98 -12.59
CA ALA A 19 -18.37 16.73 -11.15
C ALA A 19 -16.99 16.50 -10.49
N LEU A 20 -16.00 15.98 -11.24
CA LEU A 20 -14.65 15.71 -10.73
C LEU A 20 -13.97 16.96 -10.17
N ALA A 21 -14.12 18.11 -10.82
CA ALA A 21 -13.54 19.36 -10.33
C ALA A 21 -14.09 19.74 -8.94
N GLY A 22 -15.42 19.69 -8.78
CA GLY A 22 -16.08 19.91 -7.49
C GLY A 22 -15.71 18.86 -6.44
N PHE A 23 -15.46 17.61 -6.86
CA PHE A 23 -14.96 16.57 -5.97
C PHE A 23 -13.53 16.85 -5.47
N CYS A 24 -12.62 17.28 -6.34
CA CYS A 24 -11.26 17.64 -5.94
C CYS A 24 -11.26 18.79 -4.92
N GLU A 25 -12.10 19.79 -5.11
CA GLU A 25 -12.29 20.90 -4.16
C GLU A 25 -12.83 20.39 -2.81
N ARG A 26 -13.83 19.52 -2.82
CA ARG A 26 -14.36 18.89 -1.59
C ARG A 26 -13.32 18.05 -0.87
N LEU A 27 -12.54 17.25 -1.58
CA LEU A 27 -11.46 16.47 -0.97
C LEU A 27 -10.43 17.37 -0.28
N ALA A 28 -10.13 18.54 -0.86
CA ALA A 28 -9.25 19.52 -0.23
C ALA A 28 -9.90 20.16 1.02
N LEU A 29 -11.20 20.48 0.96
CA LEU A 29 -11.94 21.05 2.10
C LEU A 29 -12.10 20.05 3.26
N HIS A 30 -12.32 18.77 2.96
CA HIS A 30 -12.48 17.70 3.94
C HIS A 30 -11.16 16.98 4.29
N ALA A 31 -10.01 17.52 3.88
CA ALA A 31 -8.72 16.86 4.11
C ALA A 31 -8.48 16.58 5.61
N ASP A 32 -8.88 17.50 6.49
CA ASP A 32 -8.77 17.34 7.94
C ASP A 32 -9.72 16.25 8.48
N ASP A 33 -10.95 16.18 8.00
CA ASP A 33 -11.93 15.15 8.38
C ASP A 33 -11.46 13.76 7.92
N VAL A 34 -10.97 13.66 6.69
CA VAL A 34 -10.37 12.44 6.12
C VAL A 34 -9.15 12.03 6.94
N SER A 35 -8.28 12.99 7.29
CA SER A 35 -7.11 12.75 8.14
C SER A 35 -7.51 12.28 9.54
N ALA A 36 -8.57 12.83 10.13
CA ALA A 36 -9.09 12.41 11.43
C ALA A 36 -9.62 10.96 11.38
N ALA A 37 -10.42 10.62 10.36
CA ALA A 37 -10.94 9.27 10.18
C ALA A 37 -9.82 8.23 10.01
N LEU A 38 -8.80 8.55 9.19
CA LEU A 38 -7.64 7.67 9.01
C LEU A 38 -6.83 7.44 10.31
N ALA A 39 -6.72 8.45 11.16
CA ALA A 39 -6.06 8.29 12.46
C ALA A 39 -6.92 7.52 13.45
N GLN A 40 -8.22 7.77 13.51
CA GLN A 40 -9.10 7.16 14.49
C GLN A 40 -9.42 5.69 14.17
N GLU A 41 -9.67 5.37 12.90
CA GLU A 41 -10.14 4.05 12.49
C GLU A 41 -9.00 3.08 12.12
N LEU A 42 -7.89 3.63 11.63
CA LEU A 42 -6.74 2.85 11.12
C LEU A 42 -5.41 3.18 11.82
N HIS A 43 -5.40 4.07 12.81
CA HIS A 43 -4.21 4.46 13.57
C HIS A 43 -3.05 4.97 12.70
N LEU A 44 -3.37 5.57 11.55
CA LEU A 44 -2.34 6.11 10.66
C LEU A 44 -1.74 7.40 11.21
N VAL A 45 -0.42 7.45 11.27
CA VAL A 45 0.33 8.65 11.70
C VAL A 45 0.24 9.77 10.67
N THR A 46 0.49 11.00 11.12
CA THR A 46 0.31 12.25 10.34
C THR A 46 0.91 12.20 8.94
N TRP A 47 2.21 11.89 8.81
CA TRP A 47 2.85 11.90 7.49
C TRP A 47 2.29 10.85 6.52
N ASP A 48 1.82 9.70 7.03
CA ASP A 48 1.24 8.66 6.20
C ASP A 48 -0.12 9.12 5.65
N ARG A 49 -0.94 9.76 6.50
CA ARG A 49 -2.22 10.37 6.12
C ARG A 49 -2.02 11.45 5.05
N GLU A 50 -1.11 12.39 5.29
CA GLU A 50 -0.76 13.45 4.34
C GLU A 50 -0.30 12.87 3.00
N GLN A 51 0.58 11.86 3.02
CA GLN A 51 1.05 11.21 1.80
C GLN A 51 -0.11 10.55 1.05
N LEU A 52 -1.03 9.86 1.73
CA LEU A 52 -2.16 9.18 1.10
C LEU A 52 -3.12 10.19 0.44
N ILE A 53 -3.53 11.21 1.19
CA ILE A 53 -4.42 12.27 0.70
C ILE A 53 -3.78 12.97 -0.51
N GLY A 54 -2.52 13.40 -0.38
CA GLY A 54 -1.81 14.06 -1.49
C GLY A 54 -1.62 13.14 -2.70
N SER A 55 -1.39 11.84 -2.49
CA SER A 55 -1.28 10.87 -3.58
C SER A 55 -2.60 10.66 -4.32
N VAL A 56 -3.73 10.68 -3.61
CA VAL A 56 -5.07 10.59 -4.21
C VAL A 56 -5.39 11.86 -5.01
N GLN A 57 -5.14 13.04 -4.43
CA GLN A 57 -5.29 14.33 -5.12
C GLN A 57 -4.50 14.35 -6.43
N ALA A 58 -3.22 13.97 -6.40
CA ALA A 58 -2.38 13.92 -7.59
C ALA A 58 -2.91 12.93 -8.66
N ARG A 59 -3.50 11.80 -8.26
CA ARG A 59 -4.12 10.85 -9.20
C ARG A 59 -5.41 11.39 -9.80
N LEU A 60 -6.23 12.09 -9.03
CA LEU A 60 -7.45 12.74 -9.50
C LEU A 60 -7.13 13.88 -10.49
N ASP A 61 -6.10 14.67 -10.22
CA ASP A 61 -5.61 15.70 -11.15
C ASP A 61 -5.17 15.07 -12.48
N ALA A 62 -4.47 13.93 -12.43
CA ALA A 62 -4.08 13.20 -13.62
C ALA A 62 -5.30 12.68 -14.41
N ILE A 63 -6.36 12.24 -13.72
CA ILE A 63 -7.64 11.85 -14.34
C ILE A 63 -8.31 13.06 -15.01
N ALA A 64 -8.30 14.23 -14.36
CA ALA A 64 -8.92 15.45 -14.86
C ALA A 64 -8.26 15.96 -16.16
N VAL A 65 -6.93 15.84 -16.27
CA VAL A 65 -6.17 16.25 -17.46
C VAL A 65 -6.12 15.16 -18.54
N GLY A 66 -6.40 13.91 -18.18
CA GLY A 66 -6.35 12.76 -19.07
C GLY A 66 -7.36 12.82 -20.23
N ARG A 67 -6.88 12.51 -21.44
CA ARG A 67 -7.78 12.20 -22.57
C ARG A 67 -8.43 10.85 -22.28
N GLY A 68 -9.75 10.85 -22.09
CA GLY A 68 -10.52 9.65 -21.79
C GLY A 68 -10.37 8.55 -22.84
N ALA A 69 -10.62 7.32 -22.41
CA ALA A 69 -10.93 6.24 -23.34
C ALA A 69 -12.24 6.53 -24.09
N LEU A 70 -12.57 5.69 -25.08
CA LEU A 70 -13.90 5.73 -25.70
C LEU A 70 -14.97 5.53 -24.62
N PRO A 71 -15.94 6.47 -24.47
CA PRO A 71 -16.94 6.37 -23.42
C PRO A 71 -17.77 5.09 -23.52
N GLY A 72 -18.02 4.48 -22.37
CA GLY A 72 -18.82 3.28 -22.20
C GLY A 72 -18.04 2.09 -21.66
N GLY A 73 -18.78 1.07 -21.21
CA GLY A 73 -18.20 -0.15 -20.66
C GLY A 73 -19.23 -0.92 -19.85
N LEU A 74 -18.89 -2.14 -19.45
CA LEU A 74 -19.71 -2.88 -18.48
C LEU A 74 -19.74 -2.12 -17.16
N PRO A 75 -20.82 -2.20 -16.37
CA PRO A 75 -20.79 -1.66 -15.02
C PRO A 75 -19.72 -2.38 -14.17
N ALA A 76 -19.27 -1.74 -13.10
CA ALA A 76 -18.16 -2.24 -12.28
C ALA A 76 -18.42 -2.08 -10.79
N ARG A 77 -17.89 -3.02 -10.00
CA ARG A 77 -17.74 -2.88 -8.55
C ARG A 77 -16.31 -2.45 -8.21
N VAL A 78 -16.16 -1.50 -7.30
CA VAL A 78 -14.89 -1.10 -6.71
C VAL A 78 -14.98 -1.35 -5.21
N CYS A 79 -14.00 -2.08 -4.68
CA CYS A 79 -13.90 -2.36 -3.25
C CYS A 79 -12.82 -1.49 -2.63
N GLU A 80 -13.15 -0.82 -1.52
CA GLU A 80 -12.19 -0.24 -0.61
C GLU A 80 -11.61 -1.33 0.30
N TRP A 81 -10.29 -1.41 0.38
CA TRP A 81 -9.60 -2.37 1.24
C TRP A 81 -9.10 -1.68 2.50
N ARG A 82 -9.23 -2.34 3.66
CA ARG A 82 -8.73 -1.81 4.94
C ARG A 82 -7.24 -1.44 4.87
N ALA A 83 -6.46 -2.25 4.18
CA ALA A 83 -5.02 -2.07 4.05
C ALA A 83 -4.61 -1.03 2.98
N GLN A 84 -5.53 -0.55 2.14
CA GLN A 84 -5.29 0.40 1.04
C GLN A 84 -6.30 1.56 1.08
N PRO A 85 -6.34 2.34 2.18
CA PRO A 85 -7.33 3.39 2.33
C PRO A 85 -7.16 4.48 1.25
N LEU A 86 -8.30 5.02 0.83
CA LEU A 86 -8.50 6.03 -0.21
C LEU A 86 -8.16 5.61 -1.64
N GLU A 87 -7.63 4.41 -1.89
CA GLU A 87 -7.30 3.98 -3.26
C GLU A 87 -8.55 3.70 -4.11
N ALA A 88 -9.70 3.40 -3.50
CA ALA A 88 -10.94 3.26 -4.27
C ALA A 88 -11.42 4.57 -4.89
N VAL A 89 -11.02 5.73 -4.34
CA VAL A 89 -11.44 7.05 -4.84
C VAL A 89 -11.03 7.23 -6.30
N ASP A 90 -9.74 7.10 -6.62
CA ASP A 90 -9.27 7.31 -7.99
C ASP A 90 -9.73 6.21 -8.95
N ALA A 91 -9.90 4.97 -8.46
CA ALA A 91 -10.49 3.89 -9.25
C ALA A 91 -11.95 4.17 -9.64
N VAL A 92 -12.78 4.63 -8.69
CA VAL A 92 -14.17 5.02 -8.94
C VAL A 92 -14.21 6.15 -9.98
N TRP A 93 -13.42 7.21 -9.78
CA TRP A 93 -13.40 8.34 -10.69
C TRP A 93 -12.91 7.97 -12.09
N SER A 94 -11.87 7.16 -12.21
CA SER A 94 -11.40 6.66 -13.52
C SER A 94 -12.51 5.96 -14.30
N LEU A 95 -13.34 5.17 -13.63
CA LEU A 95 -14.43 4.43 -14.27
C LEU A 95 -15.62 5.34 -14.61
N LEU A 96 -15.93 6.31 -13.75
CA LEU A 96 -16.99 7.30 -13.98
C LEU A 96 -16.65 8.21 -15.17
N VAL A 97 -15.40 8.69 -15.30
CA VAL A 97 -14.99 9.54 -16.44
C VAL A 97 -14.90 8.78 -17.77
N ASP A 98 -14.87 7.45 -17.71
CA ASP A 98 -15.04 6.55 -18.85
C ASP A 98 -16.54 6.28 -19.15
N GLY A 99 -17.47 6.88 -18.40
CA GLY A 99 -18.92 6.74 -18.60
C GLY A 99 -19.49 5.42 -18.12
N ARG A 100 -18.79 4.70 -17.23
CA ARG A 100 -19.27 3.44 -16.65
C ARG A 100 -20.12 3.73 -15.40
N ARG A 101 -21.08 2.83 -15.12
CA ARG A 101 -21.76 2.79 -13.82
C ARG A 101 -20.87 2.07 -12.81
N VAL A 102 -20.78 2.60 -11.60
CA VAL A 102 -19.88 2.14 -10.57
C VAL A 102 -20.66 1.86 -9.29
N ALA A 103 -20.43 0.68 -8.72
CA ALA A 103 -20.85 0.36 -7.37
C ALA A 103 -19.63 0.37 -6.46
N TYR A 104 -19.73 1.05 -5.34
CA TYR A 104 -18.72 1.09 -4.29
C TYR A 104 -19.13 0.15 -3.16
N GLU A 105 -18.20 -0.66 -2.70
CA GLU A 105 -18.31 -1.48 -1.50
C GLU A 105 -17.08 -1.29 -0.61
N ALA A 106 -17.24 -1.47 0.70
CA ALA A 106 -16.13 -1.42 1.64
C ALA A 106 -15.89 -2.81 2.26
N GLU A 107 -14.63 -3.21 2.38
CA GLU A 107 -14.26 -4.37 3.20
C GLU A 107 -14.58 -4.07 4.68
N ALA A 108 -14.86 -5.12 5.46
CA ALA A 108 -15.03 -4.99 6.90
C ALA A 108 -13.81 -4.29 7.55
N GLY A 109 -14.08 -3.21 8.28
CA GLY A 109 -13.05 -2.43 8.95
C GLY A 109 -12.20 -1.54 8.03
N ALA A 110 -12.61 -1.32 6.77
CA ALA A 110 -12.07 -0.27 5.93
C ALA A 110 -12.50 1.12 6.42
N CYS A 111 -11.69 2.14 6.10
CA CYS A 111 -11.94 3.50 6.58
C CYS A 111 -13.21 4.11 5.96
N SER A 112 -14.00 4.77 6.79
CA SER A 112 -15.26 5.42 6.39
C SER A 112 -15.07 6.61 5.45
N ALA A 113 -13.88 7.23 5.43
CA ALA A 113 -13.59 8.46 4.69
C ALA A 113 -13.93 8.36 3.19
N THR A 114 -13.61 7.24 2.55
CA THR A 114 -13.92 7.02 1.12
C THR A 114 -15.43 7.01 0.89
N ALA A 115 -16.19 6.32 1.74
CA ALA A 115 -17.65 6.24 1.63
C ALA A 115 -18.30 7.61 1.84
N MET A 116 -17.83 8.38 2.83
CA MET A 116 -18.27 9.74 3.11
C MET A 116 -18.09 10.65 1.88
N LEU A 117 -16.87 10.70 1.33
CA LEU A 117 -16.55 11.52 0.16
C LEU A 117 -17.39 11.14 -1.07
N LEU A 118 -17.57 9.84 -1.31
CA LEU A 118 -18.34 9.33 -2.45
C LEU A 118 -19.85 9.55 -2.28
N ALA A 119 -20.38 9.53 -1.05
CA ALA A 119 -21.78 9.81 -0.77
C ALA A 119 -22.15 11.25 -1.15
N GLU A 120 -21.33 12.22 -0.74
CA GLU A 120 -21.53 13.61 -1.12
C GLU A 120 -21.39 13.82 -2.63
N ALA A 121 -20.39 13.18 -3.25
CA ALA A 121 -20.17 13.26 -4.69
C ALA A 121 -21.32 12.70 -5.53
N SER A 122 -22.06 11.71 -4.99
CA SER A 122 -23.15 11.05 -5.70
C SER A 122 -24.28 12.01 -6.09
N ALA A 123 -24.47 13.11 -5.34
CA ALA A 123 -25.48 14.13 -5.62
C ALA A 123 -25.19 14.94 -6.90
N ASP A 124 -23.92 15.06 -7.29
CA ASP A 124 -23.50 15.80 -8.48
C ASP A 124 -23.44 14.92 -9.74
N LEU A 125 -23.67 13.61 -9.58
CA LEU A 125 -23.57 12.63 -10.66
C LEU A 125 -24.96 12.29 -11.22
N PRO A 126 -25.04 11.82 -12.48
CA PRO A 126 -26.29 11.30 -13.02
C PRO A 126 -26.87 10.16 -12.15
N PRO A 127 -28.20 10.04 -12.02
CA PRO A 127 -28.82 8.96 -11.26
C PRO A 127 -28.32 7.58 -11.70
N GLY A 128 -27.86 6.78 -10.74
CA GLY A 128 -27.35 5.42 -10.99
C GLY A 128 -25.93 5.36 -11.58
N ALA A 129 -25.23 6.49 -11.75
CA ALA A 129 -23.82 6.49 -12.13
C ALA A 129 -22.93 5.92 -11.01
N LEU A 130 -23.22 6.28 -9.77
CA LEU A 130 -22.56 5.77 -8.56
C LEU A 130 -23.60 5.17 -7.61
N THR A 131 -23.34 3.96 -7.11
CA THR A 131 -24.17 3.30 -6.10
C THR A 131 -23.30 2.88 -4.92
N LEU A 132 -23.68 3.25 -3.70
CA LEU A 132 -22.99 2.82 -2.49
C LEU A 132 -23.71 1.59 -1.92
N LEU A 133 -22.97 0.49 -1.76
CA LEU A 133 -23.50 -0.74 -1.18
C LEU A 133 -23.34 -0.73 0.34
N SER A 134 -24.42 -1.05 1.05
CA SER A 134 -24.48 -1.02 2.52
C SER A 134 -23.90 -2.26 3.19
N GLU A 135 -23.78 -3.38 2.48
CA GLU A 135 -23.22 -4.62 3.02
C GLU A 135 -21.70 -4.67 2.75
N PRO A 136 -20.89 -5.09 3.74
CA PRO A 136 -19.45 -5.20 3.55
C PRO A 136 -19.13 -6.27 2.52
N ALA A 137 -18.09 -6.02 1.74
CA ALA A 137 -17.59 -6.99 0.77
C ALA A 137 -17.24 -8.32 1.46
N VAL A 138 -17.88 -9.42 1.06
CA VAL A 138 -17.47 -10.76 1.49
C VAL A 138 -16.06 -11.01 0.95
N SER A 139 -15.13 -11.28 1.86
CA SER A 139 -13.75 -11.60 1.51
C SER A 139 -13.72 -13.03 0.97
N ASP A 140 -13.90 -13.19 -0.33
CA ASP A 140 -13.55 -14.44 -1.00
C ASP A 140 -12.03 -14.58 -0.93
N GLY A 141 -11.54 -15.20 0.14
CA GLY A 141 -10.14 -15.56 0.36
C GLY A 141 -9.61 -16.63 -0.60
N THR A 142 -10.32 -16.89 -1.70
CA THR A 142 -9.90 -17.82 -2.74
C THR A 142 -9.63 -17.06 -4.02
N LEU A 143 -8.37 -17.12 -4.49
CA LEU A 143 -8.00 -16.85 -5.87
C LEU A 143 -8.60 -17.97 -6.75
N SER A 144 -9.92 -18.03 -6.86
CA SER A 144 -10.55 -18.85 -7.88
C SER A 144 -10.13 -18.28 -9.25
N PRO A 145 -9.77 -19.12 -10.23
CA PRO A 145 -9.35 -18.65 -11.54
C PRO A 145 -10.43 -17.73 -12.08
N ALA A 146 -10.04 -16.51 -12.46
CA ALA A 146 -10.97 -15.49 -12.91
C ALA A 146 -11.85 -16.09 -14.04
N PRO A 147 -13.19 -16.09 -13.90
CA PRO A 147 -14.06 -16.66 -14.93
C PRO A 147 -13.76 -16.01 -16.28
N SER A 148 -13.94 -16.78 -17.37
CA SER A 148 -13.72 -16.25 -18.71
C SER A 148 -14.57 -14.99 -18.96
N SER A 149 -14.11 -14.09 -19.83
CA SER A 149 -14.86 -12.86 -20.17
C SER A 149 -16.29 -13.15 -20.64
N SER A 150 -16.50 -14.30 -21.28
CA SER A 150 -17.79 -14.80 -21.74
C SER A 150 -18.72 -15.26 -20.61
N GLN A 151 -18.18 -15.91 -19.57
CA GLN A 151 -18.94 -16.34 -18.40
C GLN A 151 -19.32 -15.15 -17.50
N ARG A 152 -18.39 -14.20 -17.30
CA ARG A 152 -18.70 -12.96 -16.56
C ARG A 152 -19.83 -12.15 -17.19
N ALA A 153 -20.00 -12.19 -18.50
CA ALA A 153 -21.05 -11.42 -19.17
C ALA A 153 -22.45 -12.05 -19.04
N ALA A 154 -22.55 -13.34 -18.72
CA ALA A 154 -23.84 -14.06 -18.65
C ALA A 154 -24.55 -13.90 -17.28
N ASP A 155 -23.79 -13.66 -16.21
CA ASP A 155 -24.30 -13.60 -14.83
C ASP A 155 -24.47 -12.15 -14.31
N ILE A 156 -24.23 -11.13 -15.14
CA ILE A 156 -24.40 -9.73 -14.74
C ILE A 156 -25.87 -9.34 -14.88
N ASP A 157 -26.51 -9.04 -13.75
CA ASP A 157 -27.76 -8.28 -13.73
C ASP A 157 -27.43 -6.77 -13.73
N PRO A 158 -27.79 -6.03 -14.80
CA PRO A 158 -27.53 -4.60 -14.89
C PRO A 158 -28.30 -3.75 -13.86
N ASN A 159 -29.27 -4.33 -13.14
CA ASN A 159 -30.07 -3.69 -12.10
C ASN A 159 -29.67 -4.13 -10.69
N ASP A 160 -28.86 -5.17 -10.54
CA ASP A 160 -28.31 -5.61 -9.25
C ASP A 160 -26.80 -5.34 -9.20
N PRO A 161 -26.37 -4.24 -8.55
CA PRO A 161 -24.96 -3.88 -8.50
C PRO A 161 -24.08 -4.90 -7.79
N SER A 162 -24.64 -5.77 -6.95
CA SER A 162 -23.88 -6.83 -6.27
C SER A 162 -23.32 -7.87 -7.25
N THR A 163 -23.93 -8.03 -8.42
CA THR A 163 -23.49 -8.99 -9.46
C THR A 163 -22.41 -8.41 -10.40
N TRP A 164 -22.10 -7.12 -10.30
CA TRP A 164 -21.17 -6.48 -11.23
C TRP A 164 -19.72 -6.95 -11.00
N PRO A 165 -18.91 -7.06 -12.07
CA PRO A 165 -17.53 -7.51 -11.93
C PRO A 165 -16.69 -6.50 -11.16
N ARG A 166 -15.85 -6.99 -10.26
CA ARG A 166 -14.84 -6.15 -9.59
C ARG A 166 -13.84 -5.60 -10.60
N ALA A 167 -13.56 -4.30 -10.49
CA ALA A 167 -12.55 -3.58 -11.26
C ALA A 167 -11.92 -2.49 -10.38
N GLY A 168 -10.80 -1.92 -10.82
CA GLY A 168 -10.14 -0.84 -10.08
C GLY A 168 -9.06 -1.36 -9.14
N VAL A 169 -9.21 -1.12 -7.83
CA VAL A 169 -8.16 -1.33 -6.82
C VAL A 169 -7.78 -2.80 -6.71
N ALA A 170 -6.66 -3.18 -7.31
CA ALA A 170 -6.06 -4.48 -7.08
C ALA A 170 -5.56 -4.56 -5.63
N ARG A 171 -5.74 -5.74 -5.02
CA ARG A 171 -5.12 -6.00 -3.71
C ARG A 171 -3.62 -5.82 -3.82
N ALA A 172 -3.07 -5.03 -2.90
CA ALA A 172 -1.65 -4.81 -2.79
C ALA A 172 -0.94 -6.14 -2.48
N VAL A 173 0.22 -6.29 -3.11
CA VAL A 173 1.06 -7.48 -2.99
C VAL A 173 2.33 -7.14 -2.21
N PRO A 174 2.90 -8.11 -1.48
CA PRO A 174 4.15 -7.92 -0.76
C PRO A 174 5.28 -7.51 -1.71
N ARG A 175 6.32 -6.90 -1.13
CA ARG A 175 7.51 -6.49 -1.87
C ARG A 175 8.76 -7.19 -1.37
N VAL A 176 9.68 -7.41 -2.31
CA VAL A 176 11.08 -7.75 -2.01
C VAL A 176 11.99 -6.64 -2.52
N ALA A 177 13.11 -6.40 -1.81
CA ALA A 177 14.15 -5.52 -2.29
C ALA A 177 15.26 -6.32 -2.99
N TRP A 178 15.68 -5.84 -4.15
CA TRP A 178 16.92 -6.22 -4.80
C TRP A 178 17.87 -5.02 -4.71
N VAL A 179 19.06 -5.23 -4.12
CA VAL A 179 20.00 -4.14 -3.83
C VAL A 179 21.33 -4.42 -4.50
N ASP A 180 21.73 -3.52 -5.40
CA ASP A 180 23.01 -3.59 -6.09
C ASP A 180 24.19 -3.36 -5.14
N ALA A 181 25.34 -3.98 -5.44
CA ALA A 181 26.55 -3.83 -4.63
C ALA A 181 27.07 -2.38 -4.57
N ALA A 182 26.80 -1.57 -5.60
CA ALA A 182 27.19 -0.17 -5.66
C ALA A 182 26.10 0.78 -5.13
N ALA A 183 24.97 0.26 -4.62
CA ALA A 183 23.94 1.11 -4.04
C ALA A 183 24.45 1.82 -2.78
N ASP A 184 24.05 3.07 -2.62
CA ASP A 184 24.38 3.84 -1.42
C ASP A 184 23.71 3.21 -0.18
N ALA A 185 24.51 2.84 0.81
CA ALA A 185 24.04 2.11 1.98
C ALA A 185 23.08 2.94 2.86
N GLU A 186 23.24 4.27 2.88
CA GLU A 186 22.33 5.16 3.61
C GLU A 186 20.96 5.18 2.91
N LEU A 187 20.95 5.40 1.58
CA LEU A 187 19.73 5.34 0.77
C LEU A 187 19.00 4.01 0.94
N VAL A 188 19.72 2.89 0.84
CA VAL A 188 19.13 1.55 1.04
C VAL A 188 18.50 1.45 2.43
N ALA A 189 19.18 1.91 3.47
CA ALA A 189 18.66 1.85 4.83
C ALA A 189 17.36 2.67 4.99
N TYR A 190 17.27 3.87 4.41
CA TYR A 190 16.03 4.67 4.41
C TYR A 190 14.92 4.07 3.57
N VAL A 191 15.24 3.48 2.41
CA VAL A 191 14.25 2.78 1.59
C VAL A 191 13.64 1.65 2.40
N LEU A 192 14.48 0.79 3.00
CA LEU A 192 14.03 -0.33 3.82
C LEU A 192 13.26 0.14 5.04
N ALA A 193 13.74 1.16 5.77
CA ALA A 193 13.02 1.74 6.92
C ALA A 193 11.63 2.21 6.49
N ARG A 194 11.57 3.03 5.44
CA ARG A 194 10.30 3.60 4.96
C ARG A 194 9.32 2.54 4.52
N THR A 195 9.78 1.50 3.84
CA THR A 195 8.88 0.46 3.31
C THR A 195 8.51 -0.58 4.36
N CYS A 196 9.46 -0.99 5.21
CA CYS A 196 9.25 -2.05 6.20
C CYS A 196 8.49 -1.55 7.42
N LEU A 197 8.75 -0.33 7.87
CA LEU A 197 8.25 0.16 9.16
C LEU A 197 6.95 0.95 9.02
N ARG A 198 6.58 1.38 7.81
CA ARG A 198 5.33 2.12 7.57
C ARG A 198 4.14 1.32 8.09
N ARG A 199 3.28 1.99 8.87
CA ARG A 199 2.14 1.38 9.59
C ARG A 199 2.58 0.18 10.46
N SER A 200 3.75 0.27 11.07
CA SER A 200 4.33 -0.79 11.90
C SER A 200 4.45 -2.12 11.14
N GLY A 201 4.76 -2.02 9.85
CA GLY A 201 4.93 -3.16 8.94
C GLY A 201 3.64 -3.89 8.57
N THR A 202 2.48 -3.25 8.76
CA THR A 202 1.19 -3.76 8.27
C THR A 202 0.83 -3.23 6.88
N ASP A 203 1.65 -2.37 6.28
CA ASP A 203 1.48 -2.00 4.88
C ASP A 203 1.60 -3.26 4.01
N PRO A 204 0.59 -3.62 3.20
CA PRO A 204 0.63 -4.81 2.36
C PRO A 204 1.75 -4.77 1.30
N ARG A 205 2.35 -3.60 1.08
CA ARG A 205 3.48 -3.35 0.19
C ARG A 205 4.81 -3.23 0.96
N ALA A 206 4.86 -3.66 2.21
CA ALA A 206 6.08 -3.65 3.00
C ALA A 206 7.16 -4.54 2.37
N VAL A 207 8.40 -4.12 2.56
CA VAL A 207 9.59 -4.90 2.18
C VAL A 207 10.13 -5.57 3.43
N HIS A 208 9.76 -6.83 3.63
CA HIS A 208 10.29 -7.62 4.73
C HIS A 208 11.60 -8.32 4.36
N VAL A 209 11.86 -8.56 3.07
CA VAL A 209 13.08 -9.25 2.61
C VAL A 209 13.87 -8.37 1.65
N ALA A 210 15.18 -8.23 1.92
CA ALA A 210 16.12 -7.53 1.04
C ALA A 210 17.26 -8.46 0.63
N TYR A 211 17.35 -8.77 -0.66
CA TYR A 211 18.48 -9.47 -1.27
C TYR A 211 19.55 -8.46 -1.65
N VAL A 212 20.68 -8.49 -0.94
CA VAL A 212 21.77 -7.52 -1.08
C VAL A 212 22.96 -8.20 -1.76
N VAL A 213 23.42 -7.62 -2.87
CA VAL A 213 24.56 -8.16 -3.60
C VAL A 213 25.86 -7.82 -2.85
N GLY A 214 26.56 -8.85 -2.38
CA GLY A 214 27.79 -8.74 -1.59
C GLY A 214 27.55 -8.50 -0.10
N ASP A 215 28.64 -8.25 0.62
CA ASP A 215 28.59 -8.01 2.07
C ASP A 215 27.99 -6.65 2.40
N ALA A 216 27.28 -6.57 3.53
CA ALA A 216 26.48 -5.42 3.91
C ALA A 216 26.88 -4.74 5.25
N PRO A 217 28.17 -4.61 5.64
CA PRO A 217 28.53 -4.10 6.97
C PRO A 217 28.19 -2.60 7.16
N ARG A 218 28.29 -1.79 6.10
CA ARG A 218 27.86 -0.39 6.16
C ARG A 218 26.34 -0.30 6.33
N LEU A 219 25.60 -1.06 5.53
CA LEU A 219 24.15 -1.14 5.60
C LEU A 219 23.67 -1.61 6.98
N GLN A 220 24.30 -2.62 7.58
CA GLN A 220 24.02 -3.07 8.94
C GLN A 220 24.06 -1.91 9.93
N ARG A 221 25.15 -1.13 9.95
CA ARG A 221 25.30 -0.01 10.89
C ARG A 221 24.22 1.06 10.69
N GLN A 222 23.86 1.36 9.44
CA GLN A 222 22.84 2.37 9.15
C GLN A 222 21.43 1.88 9.48
N LEU A 223 21.10 0.62 9.15
CA LEU A 223 19.83 0.02 9.54
C LEU A 223 19.69 -0.04 11.05
N GLN A 224 20.73 -0.47 11.79
CA GLN A 224 20.69 -0.50 13.25
C GLN A 224 20.42 0.89 13.85
N ARG A 225 21.06 1.93 13.31
CA ARG A 225 20.81 3.31 13.71
C ARG A 225 19.36 3.73 13.46
N LEU A 226 18.84 3.45 12.26
CA LEU A 226 17.47 3.82 11.89
C LEU A 226 16.43 3.05 12.70
N TRP A 227 16.60 1.73 12.87
CA TRP A 227 15.64 0.86 13.57
C TRP A 227 15.51 1.23 15.04
N VAL A 228 16.64 1.45 15.72
CA VAL A 228 16.64 1.79 17.16
C VAL A 228 16.08 3.19 17.41
N ALA A 229 16.31 4.13 16.48
CA ALA A 229 15.89 5.52 16.65
C ALA A 229 14.51 5.83 16.02
N ALA A 230 13.85 4.86 15.37
CA ALA A 230 12.54 5.05 14.77
C ALA A 230 11.50 5.37 15.85
N GLN A 231 10.84 6.51 15.74
CA GLN A 231 9.82 6.94 16.70
C GLN A 231 8.50 6.23 16.40
N LEU A 232 8.12 5.27 17.23
CA LEU A 232 6.84 4.58 17.15
C LEU A 232 5.91 5.08 18.25
N GLY A 233 4.82 5.72 17.87
CA GLY A 233 4.00 6.49 18.80
C GLY A 233 2.59 6.74 18.27
N PRO A 234 1.75 7.46 19.04
CA PRO A 234 0.35 7.61 18.72
C PRO A 234 0.15 8.39 17.42
N ALA A 235 -0.97 8.14 16.75
CA ALA A 235 -1.34 8.82 15.51
C ALA A 235 -1.48 10.35 15.65
N SER A 236 -1.71 10.83 16.88
CA SER A 236 -1.80 12.25 17.23
C SER A 236 -0.44 12.94 17.35
N ASP A 237 0.65 12.19 17.51
CA ASP A 237 2.00 12.77 17.62
C ASP A 237 2.60 12.97 16.21
N PRO A 238 2.88 14.22 15.79
CA PRO A 238 3.47 14.50 14.48
C PRO A 238 4.91 13.97 14.34
N GLY A 239 5.59 13.66 15.45
CA GLY A 239 6.91 13.04 15.45
C GLY A 239 6.89 11.53 15.18
N SER A 240 5.73 10.89 15.26
CA SER A 240 5.61 9.44 15.08
C SER A 240 5.84 9.03 13.61
N PHE A 241 6.78 8.11 13.43
CA PHE A 241 7.02 7.44 12.16
C PHE A 241 5.97 6.35 11.88
N ALA A 242 5.54 5.60 12.89
CA ALA A 242 4.46 4.62 12.73
C ALA A 242 3.68 4.42 14.04
N GLY A 243 2.45 3.94 13.88
CA GLY A 243 1.41 3.88 14.90
C GLY A 243 1.37 2.58 15.72
N PRO A 244 0.38 2.45 16.62
CA PRO A 244 0.16 1.23 17.40
C PRO A 244 -0.30 0.05 16.53
N VAL A 245 -0.30 -1.14 17.15
CA VAL A 245 -0.76 -2.40 16.56
C VAL A 245 -1.81 -3.06 17.44
N ASP A 246 -2.55 -4.02 16.89
CA ASP A 246 -3.45 -4.85 17.69
C ASP A 246 -2.71 -6.01 18.40
N ALA A 247 -3.38 -6.62 19.38
CA ALA A 247 -2.84 -7.73 20.14
C ALA A 247 -2.52 -8.96 19.27
N SER A 248 -3.30 -9.20 18.21
CA SER A 248 -3.07 -10.33 17.31
C SER A 248 -1.75 -10.18 16.57
N LEU A 249 -1.40 -8.97 16.13
CA LEU A 249 -0.13 -8.70 15.47
C LEU A 249 1.03 -8.77 16.46
N ARG A 250 0.85 -8.27 17.70
CA ARG A 250 1.85 -8.39 18.78
C ARG A 250 2.19 -9.84 19.04
N ASP A 251 1.19 -10.69 19.25
CA ASP A 251 1.41 -12.10 19.56
C ASP A 251 2.12 -12.82 18.39
N ALA A 252 1.70 -12.54 17.16
CA ALA A 252 2.36 -13.08 15.96
C ALA A 252 3.81 -12.58 15.80
N PHE A 253 4.07 -11.32 16.15
CA PHE A 253 5.40 -10.73 16.13
C PHE A 253 6.33 -11.40 17.14
N GLU A 254 5.90 -11.61 18.38
CA GLU A 254 6.72 -12.26 19.42
C GLU A 254 7.11 -13.69 19.02
N VAL A 255 6.16 -14.45 18.48
CA VAL A 255 6.41 -15.82 17.98
C VAL A 255 7.40 -15.82 16.82
N ALA A 256 7.19 -14.95 15.82
CA ALA A 256 8.09 -14.84 14.67
C ALA A 256 9.50 -14.41 15.10
N GLN A 257 9.61 -13.48 16.05
CA GLN A 257 10.88 -12.97 16.55
C GLN A 257 11.65 -14.07 17.28
N ALA A 258 10.98 -14.84 18.14
CA ALA A 258 11.60 -15.97 18.82
C ALA A 258 12.14 -17.01 17.84
N ALA A 259 11.40 -17.30 16.76
CA ALA A 259 11.85 -18.21 15.70
C ALA A 259 13.11 -17.68 14.99
N TRP A 260 13.13 -16.39 14.63
CA TRP A 260 14.31 -15.76 14.01
C TRP A 260 15.52 -15.67 14.94
N ARG A 261 15.32 -15.46 16.25
CA ARG A 261 16.41 -15.51 17.25
C ARG A 261 17.03 -16.89 17.37
N ALA A 262 16.22 -17.93 17.24
CA ALA A 262 16.65 -19.32 17.34
C ALA A 262 17.30 -19.87 16.06
N GLU A 263 17.15 -19.18 14.93
CA GLU A 263 17.65 -19.62 13.62
C GLU A 263 19.18 -19.55 13.53
N PRO A 264 19.91 -20.69 13.46
CA PRO A 264 21.38 -20.70 13.47
C PRO A 264 22.02 -19.98 12.29
N ARG A 265 21.28 -19.85 11.18
CA ARG A 265 21.72 -19.20 9.95
C ARG A 265 21.43 -17.71 9.92
N ALA A 266 20.79 -17.17 10.96
CA ALA A 266 20.46 -15.77 11.12
C ALA A 266 21.29 -15.12 12.22
N ARG A 267 21.60 -13.84 12.03
CA ARG A 267 22.17 -12.97 13.06
C ARG A 267 21.16 -11.86 13.35
N VAL A 268 20.90 -11.62 14.62
CA VAL A 268 20.09 -10.49 15.06
C VAL A 268 20.90 -9.21 14.90
N TRP A 269 20.40 -8.28 14.08
CA TRP A 269 20.95 -6.93 13.99
C TRP A 269 20.24 -5.98 14.96
N CYS A 270 18.92 -6.07 15.04
CA CYS A 270 18.09 -5.35 16.01
C CYS A 270 17.06 -6.30 16.58
N ASP A 271 16.98 -6.34 17.90
CA ASP A 271 16.27 -7.40 18.60
C ASP A 271 14.77 -7.12 18.81
N GLY A 272 14.26 -5.97 18.36
CA GLY A 272 12.85 -5.55 18.44
C GLY A 272 12.19 -5.77 19.80
N GLY A 273 10.87 -5.96 19.80
CA GLY A 273 10.07 -6.31 20.98
C GLY A 273 8.94 -5.31 21.25
N GLU A 274 8.06 -5.61 22.19
CA GLU A 274 7.08 -4.63 22.67
C GLU A 274 7.78 -3.47 23.39
N LEU A 275 7.43 -2.24 23.05
CA LEU A 275 7.97 -1.05 23.70
C LEU A 275 7.26 -0.83 25.02
N GLU A 276 8.02 -0.81 26.12
CA GLU A 276 7.53 -0.42 27.43
C GLU A 276 7.09 1.05 27.40
N ARG A 277 5.77 1.29 27.44
CA ARG A 277 5.17 2.62 27.50
C ARG A 277 4.35 2.78 28.78
N GLY A 278 4.20 4.03 29.22
CA GLY A 278 3.31 4.40 30.33
C GLY A 278 1.83 4.20 29.99
N GLU A 279 0.95 4.54 30.94
CA GLU A 279 -0.51 4.35 30.86
C GLU A 279 -1.10 4.76 29.49
N GLY A 280 -1.77 3.81 28.80
CA GLY A 280 -2.32 4.07 27.46
C GLY A 280 -2.96 2.87 26.77
N GLY A 281 -2.63 1.63 27.16
CA GLY A 281 -3.25 0.40 26.63
C GLY A 281 -2.96 0.07 25.16
N GLU A 282 -2.45 1.03 24.39
CA GLU A 282 -1.97 0.85 23.02
C GLU A 282 -0.65 0.06 22.98
N ILE A 283 -0.50 -0.78 21.96
CA ILE A 283 0.66 -1.66 21.81
C ILE A 283 1.57 -1.10 20.72
N TYR A 284 2.86 -0.99 21.02
CA TYR A 284 3.88 -0.51 20.09
C TYR A 284 5.00 -1.53 19.97
N LEU A 285 5.43 -1.84 18.75
CA LEU A 285 6.45 -2.86 18.48
C LEU A 285 7.73 -2.21 17.98
N ALA A 286 8.80 -2.26 18.77
CA ALA A 286 10.14 -1.89 18.34
C ALA A 286 10.54 -2.70 17.09
N PRO A 287 11.11 -2.05 16.06
CA PRO A 287 11.51 -2.73 14.84
C PRO A 287 12.55 -3.83 15.08
N ALA A 288 12.40 -4.97 14.40
CA ALA A 288 13.41 -6.03 14.39
C ALA A 288 14.10 -6.13 13.03
N ALA A 289 15.40 -6.42 13.05
CA ALA A 289 16.20 -6.60 11.86
C ALA A 289 17.11 -7.82 12.01
N PHE A 290 17.14 -8.65 10.97
CA PHE A 290 17.93 -9.87 10.91
C PHE A 290 18.82 -9.88 9.68
N CYS A 291 19.93 -10.60 9.76
CA CYS A 291 20.76 -10.95 8.61
C CYS A 291 20.90 -12.45 8.52
N ALA A 292 20.36 -13.03 7.45
CA ALA A 292 20.41 -14.47 7.21
C ALA A 292 21.36 -14.82 6.08
N SER A 293 22.03 -15.97 6.21
CA SER A 293 22.79 -16.55 5.10
C SER A 293 21.86 -17.07 4.00
N TRP A 294 22.32 -17.04 2.75
CA TRP A 294 21.62 -17.68 1.64
C TRP A 294 21.61 -19.22 1.76
N PRO A 295 20.50 -19.93 1.44
CA PRO A 295 19.17 -19.42 1.10
C PRO A 295 18.39 -18.89 2.31
N LEU A 296 17.44 -17.97 2.08
CA LEU A 296 16.58 -17.39 3.13
C LEU A 296 15.89 -18.50 3.95
N PRO A 297 16.02 -18.52 5.29
CA PRO A 297 15.26 -19.41 6.16
C PRO A 297 13.74 -19.19 6.06
N GLU A 298 12.97 -20.26 6.18
CA GLU A 298 11.50 -20.23 6.11
C GLU A 298 10.88 -19.87 7.47
N HIS A 299 11.09 -18.64 7.91
CA HIS A 299 10.44 -18.07 9.09
C HIS A 299 9.55 -16.90 8.71
N PRO A 300 8.38 -16.73 9.33
CA PRO A 300 7.50 -15.60 9.03
C PRO A 300 8.19 -14.28 9.41
N LEU A 301 7.97 -13.24 8.60
CA LEU A 301 8.34 -11.86 8.91
C LEU A 301 7.04 -11.08 9.07
N VAL A 302 6.78 -10.59 10.28
CA VAL A 302 5.50 -10.03 10.68
C VAL A 302 5.72 -8.64 11.25
N GLY A 303 4.83 -7.69 10.93
CA GLY A 303 4.93 -6.33 11.46
C GLY A 303 6.28 -5.68 11.10
N PRO A 304 6.92 -4.91 11.99
CA PRO A 304 8.13 -4.15 11.65
C PRO A 304 9.41 -5.02 11.64
N MET A 305 9.37 -6.17 10.99
CA MET A 305 10.50 -7.09 10.79
C MET A 305 11.09 -6.99 9.39
N CYS A 306 12.42 -6.89 9.32
CA CYS A 306 13.17 -6.97 8.07
C CYS A 306 14.28 -8.03 8.15
N CYS A 307 14.46 -8.82 7.09
CA CYS A 307 15.59 -9.72 6.91
C CYS A 307 16.42 -9.29 5.69
N VAL A 308 17.71 -9.04 5.94
CA VAL A 308 18.71 -8.81 4.89
C VAL A 308 19.43 -10.11 4.57
N VAL A 309 19.54 -10.42 3.28
CA VAL A 309 20.20 -11.63 2.77
C VAL A 309 21.35 -11.23 1.86
N PRO A 310 22.58 -11.14 2.38
CA PRO A 310 23.79 -11.00 1.55
C PRO A 310 23.94 -12.19 0.63
N CYS A 311 24.09 -11.95 -0.67
CA CYS A 311 24.13 -13.00 -1.69
C CYS A 311 24.87 -12.52 -2.97
N THR A 312 25.05 -13.43 -3.93
CA THR A 312 25.58 -13.06 -5.25
C THR A 312 24.52 -12.35 -6.10
N ALA A 313 24.93 -11.63 -7.14
CA ALA A 313 24.00 -10.97 -8.06
C ALA A 313 23.04 -11.96 -8.73
N GLU A 314 23.53 -13.16 -9.07
CA GLU A 314 22.72 -14.24 -9.64
C GLU A 314 21.67 -14.75 -8.65
N GLN A 315 22.06 -14.99 -7.39
CA GLN A 315 21.14 -15.41 -6.33
C GLN A 315 20.07 -14.36 -6.06
N ALA A 316 20.46 -13.09 -5.92
CA ALA A 316 19.54 -11.97 -5.71
C ALA A 316 18.53 -11.86 -6.85
N THR A 317 19.00 -11.94 -8.10
CA THR A 317 18.15 -11.86 -9.30
C THR A 317 17.19 -13.05 -9.39
N SER A 318 17.68 -14.26 -9.12
CA SER A 318 16.86 -15.47 -9.09
C SER A 318 15.76 -15.38 -8.04
N ALA A 319 16.09 -14.94 -6.82
CA ALA A 319 15.15 -14.82 -5.73
C ALA A 319 14.08 -13.75 -5.98
N ALA A 320 14.49 -12.57 -6.46
CA ALA A 320 13.56 -11.49 -6.79
C ALA A 320 12.59 -11.90 -7.90
N ASN A 321 13.08 -12.57 -8.95
CA ASN A 321 12.22 -13.06 -10.03
C ASN A 321 11.28 -14.20 -9.56
N ALA A 322 11.73 -15.06 -8.65
CA ALA A 322 10.88 -16.09 -8.06
C ALA A 322 9.75 -15.46 -7.21
N ALA A 323 10.08 -14.43 -6.41
CA ALA A 323 9.09 -13.67 -5.66
C ALA A 323 8.07 -12.98 -6.60
N ALA A 324 8.53 -12.39 -7.70
CA ALA A 324 7.65 -11.79 -8.70
C ALA A 324 6.75 -12.82 -9.40
N ALA A 325 7.27 -14.03 -9.69
CA ALA A 325 6.47 -15.13 -10.21
C ALA A 325 5.40 -15.61 -9.20
N ALA A 326 5.68 -15.49 -7.90
CA ALA A 326 4.73 -15.72 -6.82
C ALA A 326 3.78 -14.53 -6.56
N GLY A 327 3.87 -13.46 -7.35
CA GLY A 327 2.97 -12.30 -7.30
C GLY A 327 3.49 -11.10 -6.51
N ALA A 328 4.72 -11.13 -5.98
CA ALA A 328 5.32 -9.96 -5.32
C ALA A 328 5.73 -8.88 -6.32
N SER A 329 5.81 -7.63 -5.87
CA SER A 329 6.49 -6.57 -6.64
C SER A 329 7.93 -6.37 -6.15
N ILE A 330 8.79 -5.83 -6.99
CA ILE A 330 10.22 -5.67 -6.68
C ILE A 330 10.57 -4.20 -6.51
N VAL A 331 11.30 -3.88 -5.45
CA VAL A 331 12.00 -2.60 -5.29
C VAL A 331 13.47 -2.80 -5.65
N GLN A 332 13.90 -2.26 -6.77
CA GLN A 332 15.30 -2.29 -7.21
C GLN A 332 16.01 -1.02 -6.73
N VAL A 333 17.02 -1.17 -5.86
CA VAL A 333 17.85 -0.04 -5.39
C VAL A 333 19.23 -0.12 -6.04
N GLY A 334 19.58 0.90 -6.83
CA GLY A 334 20.78 0.88 -7.65
C GLY A 334 20.68 -0.07 -8.86
N GLY A 335 21.83 -0.42 -9.46
CA GLY A 335 21.91 -1.32 -10.60
C GLY A 335 21.28 -0.76 -11.89
N ARG A 336 21.35 -1.51 -13.00
CA ARG A 336 20.74 -1.15 -14.29
C ARG A 336 19.30 -1.67 -14.41
N PRO A 337 18.36 -0.93 -15.04
CA PRO A 337 16.99 -1.40 -15.23
C PRO A 337 16.96 -2.54 -16.24
N GLY A 338 15.95 -3.41 -16.16
CA GLY A 338 15.67 -4.42 -17.19
C GLY A 338 16.24 -5.83 -16.94
N ALA A 339 16.98 -6.05 -15.85
CA ALA A 339 17.44 -7.40 -15.47
C ALA A 339 16.37 -8.21 -14.70
N LEU A 340 15.42 -7.52 -14.07
CA LEU A 340 14.37 -8.09 -13.23
C LEU A 340 13.05 -8.19 -14.01
N ARG A 341 12.26 -9.22 -13.74
CA ARG A 341 10.96 -9.48 -14.37
C ARG A 341 9.82 -9.06 -13.43
N GLY A 342 8.68 -8.69 -14.01
CA GLY A 342 7.48 -8.33 -13.27
C GLY A 342 7.36 -6.82 -13.02
N ASP A 343 6.59 -6.46 -11.99
CA ASP A 343 6.41 -5.07 -11.57
C ASP A 343 7.62 -4.62 -10.74
N VAL A 344 8.45 -3.74 -11.32
CA VAL A 344 9.73 -3.30 -10.74
C VAL A 344 9.74 -1.78 -10.55
N ARG A 345 9.78 -1.37 -9.29
CA ARG A 345 10.03 0.02 -8.90
C ARG A 345 11.52 0.26 -8.75
N HIS A 346 12.06 1.16 -9.57
CA HIS A 346 13.48 1.51 -9.55
C HIS A 346 13.72 2.74 -8.66
N ILE A 347 14.69 2.64 -7.75
CA ILE A 347 15.13 3.71 -6.85
C ILE A 347 16.62 3.98 -7.08
N ARG A 348 16.93 5.25 -7.36
CA ARG A 348 18.28 5.76 -7.58
C ARG A 348 18.39 7.17 -7.02
N GLY A 349 19.61 7.61 -6.76
CA GLY A 349 19.91 8.99 -6.34
C GLY A 349 20.40 9.04 -4.90
N ALA A 350 20.01 10.11 -4.20
CA ALA A 350 20.41 10.40 -2.83
C ALA A 350 19.17 10.64 -1.94
N VAL A 351 19.36 10.53 -0.63
CA VAL A 351 18.33 10.85 0.36
C VAL A 351 18.15 12.37 0.43
N LEU A 352 16.91 12.84 0.27
CA LEU A 352 16.56 14.25 0.43
C LEU A 352 15.94 14.44 1.83
N VAL A 353 16.66 15.14 2.72
CA VAL A 353 16.26 15.34 4.12
C VAL A 353 14.87 15.98 4.23
N GLU A 354 14.60 16.98 3.42
CA GLU A 354 13.31 17.71 3.37
C GLU A 354 12.10 16.82 3.00
N ARG A 355 12.33 15.61 2.51
CA ARG A 355 11.29 14.66 2.10
C ARG A 355 11.28 13.38 2.94
N LEU A 356 12.04 13.37 4.03
CA LEU A 356 12.04 12.26 4.97
C LEU A 356 10.77 12.28 5.82
N PRO A 357 10.14 11.13 6.03
CA PRO A 357 9.09 11.02 7.04
C PRO A 357 9.64 11.43 8.41
N PRO A 358 8.82 12.11 9.24
CA PRO A 358 9.18 12.41 10.61
C PRO A 358 9.41 11.11 11.39
N GLY A 359 10.15 11.21 12.50
CA GLY A 359 10.41 10.09 13.39
C GLY A 359 11.52 9.13 12.93
N LEU A 360 12.11 9.32 11.75
CA LEU A 360 13.40 8.71 11.42
C LEU A 360 14.54 9.71 11.75
N PRO A 361 15.70 9.25 12.24
CA PRO A 361 16.85 10.13 12.42
C PRO A 361 17.29 10.71 11.08
N GLU A 362 17.93 11.88 11.08
CA GLU A 362 18.47 12.50 9.87
C GLU A 362 19.65 11.71 9.27
N PRO A 363 19.89 11.82 7.94
CA PRO A 363 21.03 11.17 7.30
C PRO A 363 22.33 11.75 7.84
N ARG A 364 23.34 10.90 8.02
CA ARG A 364 24.66 11.41 8.39
C ARG A 364 25.30 12.14 7.19
N PRO A 365 25.97 13.28 7.41
CA PRO A 365 26.77 13.90 6.36
C PRO A 365 27.84 12.90 5.88
N ALA A 366 28.05 12.89 4.55
CA ALA A 366 28.93 11.95 3.86
C ALA A 366 30.42 12.19 4.16
#